data_AF-A0A8H5XJK3-F1
#
_entry.id   AF-A0A8H5XJK3-F1
#
_cell.length_a   1.000
_cell.length_b   1.000
_cell.length_c   1.000
_cell.angle_alpha   90.00
_cell.angle_beta   90.00
_cell.angle_gamma   90.00
#
_symmetry.space_group_name_H-M   'P 1'
#
loop_
_entity.id
_entity.type
_entity.pdbx_description
1 polymer ?
#
loop_
_entity_poly.entity_id
_entity_poly.type
_entity_poly.pdbx_seq_one_letter_code
_entity_poly.pdbx_strand_id
1 'polypeptide(L)'
;MTWPSAEDNTRLRARQLRRFHEKHISSKGPLKNADKITPTDMDLASTIAPDYDLKFCDKDEEEYPEQWETNPRSLGFILSNFRPKAKEITAAIDREIDDAIAGDGTFIPPVFPGGYGDREQIRSLQKVTKRLRGVWQEAEKKAEQYLARAEKAEARLQRLLEGLENEDDEDEEDDEDDEDDEEEEKD
;
A
#
# COMPACT_ATOMS: atom_id res chain seq x y z
N MET A 1 30.65 23.52 -20.43
CA MET A 1 29.58 22.51 -20.59
C MET A 1 29.74 21.51 -19.46
N THR A 2 28.84 21.53 -18.48
CA THR A 2 28.77 20.51 -17.42
C THR A 2 28.08 19.30 -18.03
N TRP A 3 28.76 18.15 -18.04
CA TRP A 3 28.16 16.90 -18.48
C TRP A 3 26.98 16.54 -17.55
N PRO A 4 25.86 16.00 -18.07
CA PRO A 4 24.75 15.56 -17.23
C PRO A 4 25.22 14.54 -16.20
N SER A 5 24.77 14.65 -14.95
CA SER A 5 25.08 13.67 -13.91
C SER A 5 24.59 12.27 -14.33
N ALA A 6 25.16 11.21 -13.75
CA ALA A 6 24.64 9.86 -13.93
C ALA A 6 23.16 9.76 -13.49
N GLU A 7 22.75 10.56 -12.51
CA GLU A 7 21.36 10.68 -12.06
C GLU A 7 20.47 11.37 -13.09
N ASP A 8 20.94 12.45 -13.72
CA ASP A 8 20.21 13.15 -14.77
C ASP A 8 20.00 12.26 -16.00
N ASN A 9 21.03 11.49 -16.36
CA ASN A 9 20.91 10.49 -17.43
C ASN A 9 19.88 9.40 -17.06
N THR A 10 19.85 8.94 -15.81
CA THR A 10 18.89 7.92 -15.36
C THR A 10 17.47 8.47 -15.36
N ARG A 11 17.28 9.74 -14.96
CA ARG A 11 15.99 10.46 -15.06
C ARG A 11 15.54 10.62 -16.50
N LEU A 12 16.45 10.99 -17.41
CA LEU A 12 16.14 11.06 -18.84
C LEU A 12 15.69 9.69 -19.38
N ARG A 13 16.42 8.62 -19.05
CA ARG A 13 16.02 7.26 -19.44
C ARG A 13 14.68 6.84 -18.86
N ALA A 14 14.38 7.20 -17.60
CA ALA A 14 13.06 6.97 -17.00
C ALA A 14 11.94 7.64 -17.83
N ARG A 15 12.12 8.91 -18.20
CA ARG A 15 11.15 9.63 -19.04
C ARG A 15 10.99 8.98 -20.41
N GLN A 16 12.09 8.62 -21.08
CA GLN A 16 12.07 7.95 -22.38
C GLN A 16 11.39 6.58 -22.34
N LEU A 17 11.61 5.78 -21.28
CA LEU A 17 10.92 4.51 -21.06
C LEU A 17 9.41 4.72 -20.88
N ARG A 18 9.00 5.72 -20.09
CA ARG A 18 7.59 6.09 -19.93
C ARG A 18 6.95 6.49 -21.25
N ARG A 19 7.61 7.33 -22.06
CA ARG A 19 7.16 7.72 -23.41
C ARG A 19 6.92 6.51 -24.32
N PHE A 20 7.91 5.62 -24.36
CA PHE A 20 7.91 4.46 -25.23
C PHE A 20 6.76 3.51 -24.86
N HIS A 21 6.58 3.26 -23.57
CA HIS A 21 5.52 2.42 -23.04
C HIS A 21 4.12 3.06 -23.26
N GLU A 22 3.96 4.36 -23.03
CA GLU A 22 2.70 5.07 -23.29
C GLU A 22 2.31 5.01 -24.76
N LYS A 23 3.27 5.21 -25.68
CA LYS A 23 3.01 5.09 -27.11
C LYS A 23 2.64 3.66 -27.51
N HIS A 24 3.23 2.64 -26.87
CA HIS A 24 2.87 1.22 -27.08
C HIS A 24 1.44 0.89 -26.63
N ILE A 25 0.97 1.45 -25.51
CA ILE A 25 -0.40 1.23 -24.99
C ILE A 25 -1.44 2.10 -25.71
N SER A 26 -1.02 3.23 -26.28
CA SER A 26 -1.90 4.16 -27.00
C SER A 26 -2.35 3.63 -28.37
N SER A 27 -3.29 4.34 -29.00
CA SER A 27 -3.80 4.07 -30.36
C SER A 27 -2.74 4.15 -31.47
N LYS A 28 -1.52 4.61 -31.16
CA LYS A 28 -0.36 4.64 -32.07
C LYS A 28 0.33 3.27 -32.22
N GLY A 29 -0.21 2.26 -31.55
CA GLY A 29 0.00 0.84 -31.85
C GLY A 29 1.06 0.19 -30.97
N PRO A 30 1.07 -1.15 -30.92
CA PRO A 30 2.08 -1.86 -30.17
C PRO A 30 3.45 -1.64 -30.82
N LEU A 31 4.31 -0.89 -30.12
CA LEU A 31 5.70 -0.73 -30.53
C LEU A 31 6.44 -2.06 -30.38
N LYS A 32 7.30 -2.35 -31.36
CA LYS A 32 8.18 -3.53 -31.32
C LYS A 32 9.11 -3.45 -30.10
N ASN A 33 9.36 -4.60 -29.48
CA ASN A 33 10.22 -4.76 -28.29
C ASN A 33 9.71 -4.10 -26.99
N ALA A 34 8.60 -3.37 -27.00
CA ALA A 34 8.06 -2.74 -25.79
C ALA A 34 7.63 -3.76 -24.73
N ASP A 35 7.25 -4.98 -25.13
CA ASP A 35 6.95 -6.10 -24.24
C ASP A 35 8.11 -6.48 -23.30
N LYS A 36 9.32 -6.00 -23.58
CA LYS A 36 10.50 -6.18 -22.71
C LYS A 36 10.51 -5.27 -21.50
N ILE A 37 9.75 -4.18 -21.53
CA ILE A 37 9.56 -3.28 -20.41
C ILE A 37 8.58 -3.95 -19.45
N THR A 38 9.05 -4.25 -18.25
CA THR A 38 8.23 -4.89 -17.22
C THR A 38 7.46 -3.84 -16.41
N PRO A 39 6.39 -4.22 -15.69
CA PRO A 39 5.73 -3.33 -14.74
C PRO A 39 6.72 -2.74 -13.72
N THR A 40 7.69 -3.54 -13.24
CA THR A 40 8.71 -3.06 -12.30
C THR A 40 9.62 -1.98 -12.89
N ASP A 41 9.89 -2.02 -14.19
CA ASP A 41 10.66 -0.97 -14.86
C ASP A 41 9.88 0.35 -14.91
N MET A 42 8.56 0.25 -15.10
CA MET A 42 7.65 1.39 -15.11
C MET A 42 7.46 1.99 -13.72
N ASP A 43 7.36 1.17 -12.67
CA ASP A 43 7.31 1.65 -11.29
C ASP A 43 8.57 2.43 -10.93
N LEU A 44 9.75 1.89 -11.24
CA LEU A 44 11.03 2.58 -11.06
C LEU A 44 11.10 3.90 -11.84
N ALA A 45 10.64 3.90 -13.10
CA ALA A 45 10.64 5.10 -13.92
C ALA A 45 9.68 6.17 -13.37
N SER A 46 8.52 5.77 -12.86
CA SER A 46 7.54 6.65 -12.22
C SER A 46 8.06 7.25 -10.92
N THR A 47 8.78 6.48 -10.10
CA THR A 47 9.39 7.00 -8.86
C THR A 47 10.50 8.02 -9.15
N ILE A 48 11.33 7.77 -10.17
CA ILE A 48 12.49 8.62 -10.49
C ILE A 48 12.08 9.90 -11.24
N ALA A 49 11.06 9.80 -12.08
CA ALA A 49 10.55 10.91 -12.88
C ALA A 49 9.02 11.00 -12.74
N PRO A 50 8.49 11.40 -11.56
CA PRO A 50 7.05 11.40 -11.28
C PRO A 50 6.28 12.42 -12.14
N ASP A 51 6.85 13.61 -12.35
CA ASP A 51 6.23 14.76 -13.04
C ASP A 51 6.14 14.63 -14.57
N TYR A 52 6.32 13.42 -15.11
CA TYR A 52 6.18 13.19 -16.53
C TYR A 52 4.70 13.31 -16.95
N ASP A 53 4.34 14.49 -17.43
CA ASP A 53 3.23 14.74 -18.35
C ASP A 53 3.86 15.29 -19.65
N LEU A 54 3.53 14.65 -20.78
CA LEU A 54 3.97 15.06 -22.12
C LEU A 54 3.73 16.56 -22.40
N LYS A 55 2.77 17.19 -21.71
CA LYS A 55 2.46 18.61 -21.83
C LYS A 55 3.52 19.54 -21.22
N PHE A 56 4.31 19.06 -20.25
CA PHE A 56 5.34 19.85 -19.55
C PHE A 56 6.76 19.54 -20.02
N CYS A 57 6.91 18.63 -20.97
CA CYS A 57 8.20 18.32 -21.57
C CYS A 57 8.67 19.46 -22.48
N ASP A 58 9.93 19.86 -22.32
CA ASP A 58 10.56 20.85 -23.20
C ASP A 58 10.55 20.35 -24.66
N LYS A 59 10.36 21.27 -25.61
CA LYS A 59 10.31 20.94 -27.05
C LYS A 59 11.60 20.27 -27.56
N ASP A 60 12.71 20.45 -26.84
CA ASP A 60 14.02 19.89 -27.15
C ASP A 60 14.36 18.67 -26.28
N GLU A 61 13.43 18.18 -25.46
CA GLU A 61 13.65 16.97 -24.66
C GLU A 61 13.74 15.75 -25.58
N GLU A 62 14.87 15.05 -25.49
CA GLU A 62 15.24 13.96 -26.40
C GLU A 62 14.18 12.84 -26.37
N GLU A 63 13.51 12.64 -27.50
CA GLU A 63 12.60 11.51 -27.75
C GLU A 63 13.33 10.18 -27.49
N TYR A 64 12.59 9.11 -27.20
CA TYR A 64 13.24 7.81 -27.03
C TYR A 64 13.99 7.42 -28.34
N PRO A 65 15.14 6.73 -28.23
CA PRO A 65 15.91 6.33 -29.42
C PRO A 65 15.11 5.42 -30.35
N GLU A 66 15.05 5.74 -31.65
CA GLU A 66 14.39 4.92 -32.67
C GLU A 66 14.94 3.48 -32.73
N GLN A 67 16.19 3.28 -32.28
CA GLN A 67 16.80 1.95 -32.20
C GLN A 67 16.07 1.01 -31.22
N TRP A 68 15.22 1.51 -30.32
CA TRP A 68 14.42 0.66 -29.44
C TRP A 68 13.33 -0.09 -30.21
N GLU A 69 12.75 0.55 -31.23
CA GLU A 69 11.75 -0.08 -32.12
C GLU A 69 12.41 -1.06 -33.10
N THR A 70 13.60 -0.71 -33.60
CA THR A 70 14.25 -1.46 -34.70
C THR A 70 15.22 -2.55 -34.22
N ASN A 71 15.87 -2.36 -33.06
CA ASN A 71 16.90 -3.27 -32.56
C ASN A 71 16.58 -3.79 -31.15
N PRO A 72 16.22 -5.08 -30.99
CA PRO A 72 15.89 -5.67 -29.70
C PRO A 72 17.03 -5.62 -28.66
N ARG A 73 18.30 -5.54 -29.10
CA ARG A 73 19.46 -5.45 -28.20
C ARG A 73 19.64 -4.06 -27.62
N SER A 74 19.20 -3.02 -28.33
CA SER A 74 19.34 -1.63 -27.89
C SER A 74 18.53 -1.37 -26.62
N LEU A 75 17.22 -1.67 -26.65
CA LEU A 75 16.37 -1.54 -25.47
C LEU A 75 16.84 -2.45 -24.32
N GLY A 76 17.26 -3.68 -24.63
CA GLY A 76 17.80 -4.61 -23.63
C GLY A 76 19.03 -4.05 -22.90
N PHE A 77 19.96 -3.43 -23.64
CA PHE A 77 21.14 -2.79 -23.07
C PHE A 77 20.79 -1.57 -22.22
N ILE A 78 19.81 -0.76 -22.63
CA ILE A 78 19.34 0.37 -21.83
C ILE A 78 18.72 -0.13 -20.52
N LEU A 79 17.82 -1.11 -20.59
CA LEU A 79 17.18 -1.68 -19.40
C LEU A 79 18.20 -2.30 -18.43
N SER A 80 19.24 -2.97 -18.93
CA SER A 80 20.29 -3.56 -18.08
C SER A 80 21.08 -2.50 -17.30
N ASN A 81 21.27 -1.31 -17.86
CA ASN A 81 21.96 -0.20 -17.18
C ASN A 81 21.00 0.62 -16.31
N PHE A 82 19.76 0.80 -16.76
CA PHE A 82 18.75 1.56 -16.06
C PHE A 82 18.37 0.92 -14.73
N ARG A 83 18.01 -0.38 -14.73
CA ARG A 83 17.54 -1.10 -13.54
C ARG A 83 18.42 -0.96 -12.29
N PRO A 84 19.74 -1.25 -12.33
CA PRO A 84 20.58 -1.15 -11.14
C PRO A 84 20.70 0.29 -10.64
N LYS A 85 20.87 1.26 -11.55
CA LYS A 85 21.01 2.67 -11.17
C LYS A 85 19.70 3.26 -10.66
N ALA A 86 18.59 2.86 -11.26
CA ALA A 86 17.25 3.23 -10.82
C ALA A 86 16.99 2.76 -9.39
N LYS A 87 17.28 1.49 -9.10
CA LYS A 87 17.14 0.92 -7.74
C LYS A 87 18.01 1.63 -6.70
N GLU A 88 19.22 2.02 -7.07
CA GLU A 88 20.11 2.78 -6.19
C GLU A 88 19.52 4.16 -5.84
N ILE A 89 19.01 4.87 -6.86
CA ILE A 89 18.38 6.18 -6.69
C ILE A 89 17.07 6.05 -5.88
N THR A 90 16.20 5.09 -6.19
CA THR A 90 14.96 4.90 -5.43
C THR A 90 15.23 4.53 -3.99
N ALA A 91 16.21 3.66 -3.71
CA ALA A 91 16.58 3.32 -2.35
C ALA A 91 17.16 4.53 -1.58
N ALA A 92 17.85 5.45 -2.26
CA ALA A 92 18.30 6.70 -1.66
C ALA A 92 17.11 7.63 -1.34
N ILE A 93 16.14 7.74 -2.25
CA ILE A 93 14.89 8.50 -2.04
C ILE A 93 14.11 7.92 -0.86
N ASP A 94 13.95 6.60 -0.80
CA ASP A 94 13.20 5.92 0.26
C ASP A 94 13.84 6.16 1.63
N ARG A 95 15.18 6.06 1.72
CA ARG A 95 15.90 6.40 2.96
C ARG A 95 15.73 7.85 3.36
N GLU A 96 15.78 8.77 2.42
CA GLU A 96 15.57 10.19 2.69
C GLU A 96 14.14 10.46 3.21
N ILE A 97 13.14 9.75 2.69
CA ILE A 97 11.77 9.80 3.17
C ILE A 97 11.67 9.22 4.59
N ASP A 98 12.28 8.06 4.84
CA ASP A 98 12.30 7.42 6.16
C ASP A 98 12.99 8.31 7.20
N ASP A 99 14.14 8.92 6.86
CA ASP A 99 14.86 9.86 7.71
C ASP A 99 14.01 11.12 7.98
N ALA A 100 13.29 11.63 6.97
CA ALA A 100 12.38 12.76 7.14
C ALA A 100 11.15 12.43 8.02
N ILE A 101 10.71 11.17 8.05
CA ILE A 101 9.62 10.70 8.91
C ILE A 101 10.12 10.44 10.34
N ALA A 102 11.35 9.95 10.50
CA ALA A 102 11.96 9.63 11.79
C ALA A 102 12.53 10.89 12.50
N GLY A 103 12.90 11.93 11.76
CA GLY A 103 13.47 13.18 12.27
C GLY A 103 12.42 14.21 12.71
N ASP A 104 12.69 14.85 13.85
CA ASP A 104 11.88 15.87 14.52
C ASP A 104 11.63 17.12 13.63
N GLY A 105 10.64 17.05 12.74
CA GLY A 105 9.86 18.18 12.20
C GLY A 105 10.58 19.34 11.48
N THR A 106 11.89 19.29 11.20
CA THR A 106 12.65 20.47 10.73
C THR A 106 13.55 20.26 9.51
N PHE A 107 13.43 19.13 8.80
CA PHE A 107 14.16 18.93 7.54
C PHE A 107 13.36 19.42 6.32
N ILE A 108 14.00 20.27 5.50
CA ILE A 108 13.47 20.80 4.25
C ILE A 108 13.83 19.79 3.15
N PRO A 109 12.87 19.20 2.42
CA PRO A 109 13.16 18.22 1.38
C PRO A 109 13.99 18.86 0.25
N PRO A 110 14.82 18.07 -0.47
CA PRO A 110 15.57 18.54 -1.61
C PRO A 110 14.60 19.05 -2.68
N VAL A 111 15.00 20.15 -3.30
CA VAL A 111 14.24 20.81 -4.37
C VAL A 111 14.19 19.84 -5.56
N PHE A 112 13.01 19.28 -5.84
CA PHE A 112 12.76 18.57 -7.09
C PHE A 112 13.03 19.52 -8.26
N PRO A 113 13.86 19.15 -9.26
CA PRO A 113 14.15 19.98 -10.42
C PRO A 113 12.96 19.88 -11.39
N GLY A 114 11.88 20.56 -11.02
CA GLY A 114 10.58 20.53 -11.68
C GLY A 114 9.69 21.59 -11.02
N GLY A 115 10.08 22.85 -11.22
CA GLY A 115 9.36 24.09 -10.87
C GLY A 115 8.27 24.04 -9.79
N TYR A 116 8.57 24.57 -8.60
CA TYR A 116 7.62 25.23 -7.67
C TYR A 116 6.20 24.63 -7.51
N GLY A 117 6.06 23.33 -7.68
CA GLY A 117 4.90 22.53 -7.29
C GLY A 117 4.90 22.30 -5.79
N ASP A 118 4.62 23.38 -5.06
CA ASP A 118 3.71 23.33 -3.93
C ASP A 118 4.25 22.72 -2.61
N ARG A 119 5.14 23.48 -1.97
CA ARG A 119 5.57 23.32 -0.56
C ARG A 119 4.37 23.29 0.41
N GLU A 120 3.24 23.90 0.04
CA GLU A 120 2.01 23.84 0.82
C GLU A 120 1.27 22.53 0.61
N GLN A 121 1.24 21.97 -0.61
CA GLN A 121 0.74 20.62 -0.85
C GLN A 121 1.51 19.58 -0.05
N ILE A 122 2.85 19.62 -0.04
CA ILE A 122 3.66 18.68 0.75
C ILE A 122 3.30 18.77 2.24
N ARG A 123 3.21 19.99 2.80
CA ARG A 123 2.78 20.21 4.19
C ARG A 123 1.35 19.75 4.44
N SER A 124 0.45 19.94 3.47
CA SER A 124 -0.94 19.51 3.59
C SER A 124 -1.04 17.98 3.59
N LEU A 125 -0.28 17.30 2.74
CA LEU A 125 -0.20 15.85 2.68
C LEU A 125 0.39 15.28 3.96
N GLN A 126 1.45 15.88 4.52
CA GLN A 126 2.00 15.51 5.82
C GLN A 126 0.99 15.66 6.97
N LYS A 127 0.16 16.72 6.95
CA LYS A 127 -0.92 16.89 7.93
C LYS A 127 -2.00 15.82 7.77
N VAL A 128 -2.35 15.46 6.54
CA VAL A 128 -3.36 14.44 6.24
C VAL A 128 -2.87 13.06 6.66
N THR A 129 -1.63 12.67 6.35
CA THR A 129 -1.06 11.39 6.80
C THR A 129 -0.97 11.28 8.32
N LYS A 130 -0.60 12.36 9.02
CA LYS A 130 -0.60 12.37 10.49
C LYS A 130 -2.00 12.13 11.08
N ARG A 131 -3.03 12.76 10.50
CA ARG A 131 -4.43 12.56 10.92
C ARG A 131 -4.90 11.13 10.62
N LEU A 132 -4.60 10.61 9.43
CA LEU A 132 -4.91 9.23 9.04
C LEU A 132 -4.31 8.22 10.01
N ARG A 133 -3.05 8.40 10.41
CA ARG A 133 -2.40 7.54 11.39
C ARG A 133 -3.12 7.53 12.74
N GLY A 134 -3.58 8.70 13.21
CA GLY A 134 -4.37 8.80 14.44
C GLY A 134 -5.70 8.07 14.34
N VAL A 135 -6.43 8.25 13.23
CA VAL A 135 -7.70 7.55 12.97
C VAL A 135 -7.51 6.04 12.89
N TRP A 136 -6.42 5.58 12.27
CA TRP A 136 -6.07 4.16 12.20
C TRP A 136 -5.82 3.56 13.59
N GLN A 137 -5.04 4.24 14.44
CA GLN A 137 -4.79 3.78 15.82
C GLN A 137 -6.06 3.78 16.68
N GLU A 138 -6.96 4.74 16.48
CA GLU A 138 -8.27 4.74 17.16
C GLU A 138 -9.18 3.61 16.66
N ALA A 139 -9.16 3.32 15.36
CA ALA A 139 -9.92 2.22 14.78
C ALA A 139 -9.39 0.86 15.25
N GLU A 140 -8.07 0.70 15.33
CA GLU A 140 -7.40 -0.50 15.85
C GLU A 140 -7.77 -0.76 17.31
N LYS A 141 -7.69 0.27 18.18
CA LYS A 141 -8.13 0.15 19.58
C LYS A 141 -9.61 -0.20 19.71
N LYS A 142 -10.48 0.35 18.86
CA LYS A 142 -11.90 -0.02 18.85
C LYS A 142 -12.09 -1.46 18.41
N ALA A 143 -11.38 -1.93 17.40
CA ALA A 143 -11.43 -3.31 16.95
C ALA A 143 -11.00 -4.28 18.06
N GLU A 144 -9.91 -3.97 18.78
CA GLU A 144 -9.47 -4.73 19.96
C GLU A 144 -10.55 -4.79 21.05
N GLN A 145 -11.23 -3.67 21.34
CA GLN A 145 -12.32 -3.64 22.31
C GLN A 145 -13.52 -4.49 21.87
N TYR A 146 -13.85 -4.47 20.57
CA TYR A 146 -14.92 -5.32 20.03
C TYR A 146 -14.56 -6.80 20.12
N LEU A 147 -13.32 -7.17 19.80
CA LEU A 147 -12.82 -8.54 19.93
C LEU A 147 -12.88 -9.01 21.38
N ALA A 148 -12.35 -8.24 22.33
CA ALA A 148 -12.40 -8.60 23.75
C ALA A 148 -13.85 -8.75 24.27
N ARG A 149 -14.78 -7.92 23.78
CA ARG A 149 -16.20 -8.03 24.12
C ARG A 149 -16.84 -9.28 23.51
N ALA A 150 -16.46 -9.63 22.27
CA ALA A 150 -16.92 -10.83 21.60
C ALA A 150 -16.42 -12.09 22.31
N GLU A 151 -15.13 -12.17 22.65
CA GLU A 151 -14.53 -13.27 23.42
C GLU A 151 -15.21 -13.45 24.78
N LYS A 152 -15.50 -12.34 25.49
CA LYS A 152 -16.22 -12.39 26.77
C LYS A 152 -17.67 -12.88 26.62
N ALA A 153 -18.33 -12.51 25.52
CA ALA A 153 -19.68 -12.98 25.22
C ALA A 153 -19.66 -14.47 24.86
N GLU A 154 -18.68 -14.92 24.09
CA GLU A 154 -18.47 -16.32 23.73
C GLU A 154 -18.20 -17.18 24.96
N ALA A 155 -17.30 -16.76 25.85
CA ALA A 155 -17.04 -17.46 27.11
C ALA A 155 -18.29 -17.55 28.02
N ARG A 156 -19.15 -16.50 28.00
CA ARG A 156 -20.41 -16.53 28.75
C ARG A 156 -21.41 -17.50 28.13
N LEU A 157 -21.48 -17.58 26.80
CA LEU A 157 -22.33 -18.53 26.10
C LEU A 157 -21.85 -19.97 26.29
N GLN A 158 -20.53 -20.21 26.22
CA GLN A 158 -19.94 -21.52 26.52
C GLN A 158 -20.28 -21.98 27.93
N ARG A 159 -20.21 -21.09 28.93
CA ARG A 159 -20.60 -21.43 30.32
C ARG A 159 -22.09 -21.71 30.48
N LEU A 160 -22.95 -21.05 29.71
CA LEU A 160 -24.38 -21.34 29.71
C LEU A 160 -24.70 -22.65 29.01
N LEU A 161 -23.97 -22.98 27.93
CA LEU A 161 -24.07 -24.27 27.25
C LEU A 161 -23.60 -25.41 28.15
N GLU A 162 -22.45 -25.27 28.81
CA GLU A 162 -21.92 -26.24 29.78
C GLU A 162 -22.82 -26.36 31.03
N GLY A 163 -23.50 -25.27 31.43
CA GLY A 163 -24.52 -25.31 32.48
C GLY A 163 -25.79 -26.06 32.06
N LEU A 164 -26.21 -25.90 30.80
CA LEU A 164 -27.33 -26.66 30.23
C LEU A 164 -26.98 -28.15 30.06
N GLU A 165 -25.73 -28.46 29.69
CA GLU A 165 -25.24 -29.83 29.51
C GLU A 165 -25.15 -30.60 30.83
N ASN A 166 -25.06 -29.91 31.98
CA ASN A 166 -25.09 -30.52 33.32
C ASN A 166 -26.50 -30.60 33.94
N GLU A 167 -27.51 -30.00 33.33
CA GLU A 167 -28.91 -30.08 33.78
C GLU A 167 -29.73 -31.14 33.00
N ASP A 168 -29.11 -31.86 32.06
CA ASP A 168 -29.75 -32.90 31.21
C ASP A 168 -29.38 -34.35 31.66
N ASP A 169 -28.73 -34.52 32.82
CA ASP A 169 -28.24 -35.80 33.36
C ASP A 169 -28.86 -36.18 34.73
N GLU A 170 -30.06 -35.68 35.06
CA GLU A 170 -30.84 -36.18 36.22
C GLU A 170 -32.32 -36.39 35.86
N ASP A 171 -32.58 -37.38 35.01
CA ASP A 171 -33.87 -38.10 34.97
C ASP A 171 -33.56 -39.60 34.83
N GLU A 172 -33.57 -40.36 35.93
CA GLU A 172 -33.97 -41.78 35.93
C GLU A 172 -34.19 -42.28 37.37
N GLU A 173 -35.48 -42.38 37.71
CA GLU A 173 -36.18 -43.40 38.52
C GLU A 173 -35.64 -43.83 39.91
N ASP A 174 -36.46 -43.67 40.95
CA ASP A 174 -36.82 -44.81 41.82
C ASP A 174 -38.07 -44.49 42.68
N ASP A 175 -39.18 -45.08 42.24
CA ASP A 175 -40.13 -45.91 42.97
C ASP A 175 -40.40 -45.72 44.48
N GLU A 176 -41.72 -45.66 44.72
CA GLU A 176 -42.50 -46.41 45.73
C GLU A 176 -42.69 -45.88 47.18
N ASP A 177 -43.91 -46.20 47.62
CA ASP A 177 -44.52 -46.23 48.95
C ASP A 177 -45.05 -44.92 49.57
N ASP A 178 -46.37 -44.69 49.55
CA ASP A 178 -47.39 -45.21 50.51
C ASP A 178 -47.25 -44.46 51.86
N GLU A 179 -48.23 -43.81 52.48
CA GLU A 179 -49.68 -43.99 52.62
C GLU A 179 -50.28 -42.68 53.19
N ASP A 180 -51.56 -42.43 52.91
CA ASP A 180 -52.63 -41.86 53.74
C ASP A 180 -52.30 -40.81 54.85
N ASP A 181 -52.94 -39.64 54.78
CA ASP A 181 -54.22 -39.45 55.52
C ASP A 181 -54.95 -38.16 55.11
N GLU A 182 -56.21 -38.40 54.72
CA GLU A 182 -57.45 -37.61 54.70
C GLU A 182 -57.37 -36.13 55.15
N GLU A 183 -57.82 -35.17 54.30
CA GLU A 183 -59.19 -34.59 54.31
C GLU A 183 -59.59 -34.04 55.70
N GLU A 184 -60.13 -32.83 55.89
CA GLU A 184 -61.02 -32.07 55.04
C GLU A 184 -61.19 -30.65 55.62
N GLU A 185 -61.55 -29.76 54.72
CA GLU A 185 -61.94 -28.37 54.86
C GLU A 185 -63.35 -28.24 55.50
N LYS A 186 -63.59 -27.21 56.33
CA LYS A 186 -64.73 -26.25 56.23
C LYS A 186 -65.16 -25.62 57.57
N ASP A 187 -65.38 -24.30 57.46
CA ASP A 187 -66.36 -23.42 58.14
C ASP A 187 -66.62 -23.51 59.66
#